data_AF-A0A946J204-F1
#
_entry.id   AF-A0A946J204-F1
#
_cell.length_a   1.000
_cell.length_b   1.000
_cell.length_c   1.000
_cell.angle_alpha   90.00
_cell.angle_beta   90.00
_cell.angle_gamma   90.00
#
_symmetry.space_group_name_H-M   'P 1'
#
loop_
_entity.id
_entity.type
_entity.pdbx_description
1 polymer ?
#
loop_
_entity_poly.entity_id
_entity_poly.type
_entity_poly.pdbx_seq_one_letter_code
_entity_poly.pdbx_strand_id
1 'polypeptide(L)'
;TTQFCFDADPVINWADSLIESGINIPIHIGVAGPAKLQTLIKFSIACGVGPSLKVLQKRAKDVKKLLLPFDPNDFLETLATHKKEHPSFNISNIHFFPLGGINANATWIKNTINNK
;
A
#
# COMPACT_ATOMS: atom_id res chain seq x y z
N THR A 1 5.94 7.96 9.75
CA THR A 1 5.68 6.98 8.68
C THR A 1 5.11 5.72 9.29
N THR A 2 4.11 5.11 8.67
CA THR A 2 3.54 3.82 9.11
C THR A 2 4.35 2.63 8.59
N GLN A 3 4.03 1.43 9.07
CA GLN A 3 4.42 0.21 8.35
C GLN A 3 3.61 0.08 7.04
N PHE A 4 4.08 -0.75 6.09
CA PHE A 4 3.31 -1.06 4.87
C PHE A 4 2.05 -1.89 5.17
N CYS A 5 1.03 -1.69 4.34
CA CYS A 5 -0.21 -2.46 4.36
C CYS A 5 -0.58 -2.87 2.92
N PHE A 6 -1.32 -3.96 2.75
CA PHE A 6 -1.89 -4.36 1.45
C PHE A 6 -3.38 -4.03 1.33
N ASP A 7 -4.03 -3.64 2.42
CA ASP A 7 -5.46 -3.37 2.49
C ASP A 7 -5.70 -1.89 2.83
N ALA A 8 -6.40 -1.17 1.95
CA ALA A 8 -6.63 0.26 2.08
C ALA A 8 -7.75 0.58 3.08
N ASP A 9 -8.78 -0.26 3.19
CA ASP A 9 -9.95 0.04 4.03
C ASP A 9 -9.59 0.20 5.52
N PRO A 10 -8.76 -0.67 6.13
CA PRO A 10 -8.33 -0.49 7.51
C PRO A 10 -7.46 0.76 7.71
N VAL A 11 -6.70 1.16 6.68
CA VAL A 11 -5.87 2.37 6.71
C VAL A 11 -6.75 3.61 6.69
N ILE A 12 -7.77 3.61 5.83
CA ILE A 12 -8.77 4.68 5.73
C ILE A 12 -9.47 4.85 7.08
N ASN A 13 -10.07 3.78 7.60
CA ASN A 13 -10.80 3.82 8.87
C ASN A 13 -9.92 4.32 10.02
N TRP A 14 -8.66 3.89 10.06
CA TRP A 14 -7.71 4.37 11.05
C TRP A 14 -7.40 5.86 10.89
N ALA A 15 -7.09 6.33 9.68
CA ALA A 15 -6.77 7.73 9.43
C ALA A 15 -7.97 8.66 9.69
N ASP A 16 -9.18 8.25 9.32
CA ASP A 16 -10.40 8.99 9.61
C ASP A 16 -10.66 9.07 11.12
N SER A 17 -10.45 7.96 11.86
CA SER A 17 -10.59 7.97 13.33
C SER A 17 -9.61 8.93 14.03
N LEU A 18 -8.42 9.16 13.45
CA LEU A 18 -7.47 10.15 13.97
C LEU A 18 -8.00 11.57 13.77
N ILE A 19 -8.56 11.87 12.60
CA ILE A 19 -9.20 13.17 12.34
C ILE A 19 -10.37 13.40 13.32
N GLU A 20 -11.23 12.41 13.50
CA GLU A 20 -12.35 12.46 14.45
C GLU A 20 -11.88 12.69 15.90
N SER A 21 -10.71 12.15 16.24
CA SER A 21 -10.06 12.35 17.55
C SER A 21 -9.30 13.67 17.68
N GLY A 22 -9.37 14.56 16.67
CA GLY A 22 -8.67 15.85 16.64
C GLY A 22 -7.18 15.76 16.31
N ILE A 23 -6.68 14.59 15.87
CA ILE A 23 -5.28 14.36 15.50
C ILE A 23 -5.11 14.63 14.00
N ASN A 24 -4.65 15.83 13.67
CA ASN A 24 -4.54 16.33 12.29
C ASN A 24 -3.11 16.34 11.72
N ILE A 25 -2.16 15.67 12.39
CA ILE A 25 -0.78 15.58 11.89
C ILE A 25 -0.73 14.86 10.53
N PRO A 26 0.09 15.32 9.57
CA PRO A 26 0.21 14.66 8.28
C PRO A 26 0.74 13.23 8.39
N ILE A 27 0.08 12.28 7.71
CA ILE A 27 0.44 10.87 7.71
C ILE A 27 1.25 10.53 6.46
N HIS A 28 2.41 9.90 6.68
CA HIS A 28 3.20 9.26 5.63
C HIS A 28 2.85 7.77 5.61
N ILE A 29 2.05 7.35 4.62
CA ILE A 29 1.59 5.96 4.50
C ILE A 29 2.70 5.06 3.92
N GLY A 30 2.97 3.97 4.61
CA GLY A 30 3.88 2.93 4.16
C GLY A 30 3.27 2.11 3.02
N VAL A 31 4.00 1.91 1.93
CA VAL A 31 3.54 1.19 0.75
C VAL A 31 4.58 0.15 0.34
N ALA A 32 4.15 -1.11 0.20
CA ALA A 32 5.00 -2.14 -0.36
C ALA A 32 5.19 -1.91 -1.86
N GLY A 33 6.44 -1.70 -2.28
CA GLY A 33 6.81 -1.60 -3.69
C GLY A 33 6.64 -2.93 -4.43
N PRO A 34 6.76 -2.92 -5.77
CA PRO A 34 6.55 -4.12 -6.56
C PRO A 34 7.48 -5.26 -6.17
N ALA A 35 6.93 -6.47 -5.97
CA ALA A 35 7.70 -7.62 -5.52
C ALA A 35 7.01 -8.96 -5.85
N LYS A 36 7.77 -10.06 -5.77
CA LYS A 36 7.22 -11.41 -5.84
C LYS A 36 6.36 -11.70 -4.59
N LEU A 37 5.30 -12.48 -4.75
CA LEU A 37 4.40 -12.84 -3.66
C LEU A 37 5.14 -13.47 -2.46
N GLN A 38 6.09 -14.37 -2.73
CA GLN A 38 6.90 -15.00 -1.67
C GLN A 38 7.70 -13.98 -0.86
N THR A 39 8.27 -12.97 -1.52
CA THR A 39 9.00 -11.89 -0.87
C THR A 39 8.08 -11.08 0.02
N LEU A 40 6.89 -10.72 -0.48
CA LEU A 40 5.89 -10.00 0.31
C LEU A 40 5.46 -10.79 1.54
N ILE A 41 5.15 -12.08 1.40
CA ILE A 41 4.76 -12.95 2.53
C ILE A 41 5.88 -12.98 3.58
N LYS A 42 7.14 -13.18 3.16
CA LYS A 42 8.29 -13.22 4.05
C LYS A 42 8.41 -11.94 4.88
N PHE A 43 8.39 -10.78 4.23
CA PHE A 43 8.50 -9.49 4.94
C PHE A 43 7.26 -9.19 5.77
N SER A 44 6.08 -9.61 5.34
CA SER A 44 4.84 -9.37 6.08
C SER A 44 4.84 -10.04 7.45
N ILE A 45 5.34 -11.28 7.50
CA ILE A 45 5.50 -12.03 8.74
C ILE A 45 6.55 -11.35 9.63
N ALA A 46 7.71 -11.02 9.07
CA ALA A 46 8.79 -10.38 9.81
C ALA A 46 8.41 -9.00 10.39
N CYS A 47 7.57 -8.24 9.69
CA CYS A 47 7.15 -6.90 10.08
C CYS A 47 5.82 -6.88 10.87
N GLY A 48 5.20 -8.03 11.13
CA GLY A 48 3.97 -8.11 11.93
C GLY A 48 2.70 -7.59 11.24
N VAL A 49 2.66 -7.53 9.91
CA VAL A 49 1.49 -7.02 9.14
C VAL A 49 0.56 -8.12 8.65
N GLY A 50 0.57 -9.25 9.36
CA GLY A 50 -0.26 -10.43 9.09
C GLY A 50 -1.75 -10.13 8.81
N PRO A 51 -2.43 -9.22 9.53
CA PRO A 51 -3.83 -8.89 9.26
C PRO A 51 -4.13 -8.42 7.82
N SER A 52 -3.15 -7.82 7.15
CA SER A 52 -3.29 -7.35 5.76
C SER A 52 -3.00 -8.44 4.70
N LEU A 53 -2.50 -9.61 5.11
CA LEU A 53 -2.14 -10.70 4.19
C LEU A 53 -3.34 -11.29 3.45
N LYS A 54 -4.57 -11.10 3.94
CA LYS A 54 -5.79 -11.59 3.27
C LYS A 54 -5.88 -11.11 1.81
N VAL A 55 -5.38 -9.91 1.50
CA VAL A 55 -5.32 -9.36 0.14
C VAL A 55 -4.38 -10.18 -0.74
N LEU A 56 -3.20 -10.52 -0.22
CA LEU A 56 -2.24 -11.38 -0.91
C LEU A 56 -2.74 -12.81 -1.08
N GLN A 57 -3.44 -13.36 -0.08
CA GLN A 57 -4.06 -14.69 -0.15
C GLN A 57 -5.14 -14.78 -1.22
N LYS A 58 -5.98 -13.73 -1.38
CA LYS A 58 -6.96 -13.65 -2.47
C LYS A 58 -6.28 -13.72 -3.84
N ARG A 59 -5.14 -13.04 -4.00
CA ARG A 59 -4.34 -13.08 -5.24
C ARG A 59 -3.70 -14.45 -5.48
N ALA A 60 -3.25 -15.13 -4.43
CA ALA A 60 -2.65 -16.47 -4.54
C ALA A 60 -3.62 -17.53 -5.09
N LYS A 61 -4.94 -17.32 -4.97
CA LYS A 61 -5.96 -18.19 -5.56
C LYS A 61 -6.05 -18.08 -7.08
N ASP A 62 -5.53 -17.00 -7.66
CA ASP A 62 -5.44 -16.80 -9.11
C ASP A 62 -4.02 -17.16 -9.60
N VAL A 63 -3.85 -18.41 -10.02
CA VAL A 63 -2.56 -18.99 -10.41
C VAL A 63 -1.89 -18.22 -11.57
N LYS A 64 -2.67 -17.55 -12.43
CA LYS A 64 -2.12 -16.69 -13.51
C LYS A 64 -1.44 -15.45 -12.94
N LYS A 65 -1.98 -14.89 -11.85
CA LYS A 65 -1.41 -13.71 -11.15
C LYS A 65 -0.24 -14.06 -10.23
N LEU A 66 -0.04 -15.33 -9.89
CA LEU A 66 1.09 -15.79 -9.07
C LEU A 66 2.44 -15.53 -9.74
N LEU A 67 2.49 -15.61 -11.07
CA LEU A 67 3.68 -15.38 -11.87
C LEU A 67 4.00 -13.88 -12.06
N LEU A 68 3.03 -13.00 -11.82
CA LEU A 68 3.19 -11.56 -11.99
C LEU A 68 3.62 -10.88 -10.67
N PRO A 69 4.56 -9.93 -10.72
CA PRO A 69 4.88 -9.09 -9.57
C PRO A 69 3.61 -8.45 -9.01
N PHE A 70 3.47 -8.42 -7.69
CA PHE A 70 2.51 -7.53 -7.05
C PHE A 70 2.96 -6.09 -7.28
N ASP A 71 2.03 -5.17 -7.41
CA ASP A 71 2.28 -3.74 -7.43
C ASP A 71 1.24 -3.03 -6.55
N PRO A 72 1.50 -1.78 -6.13
CA PRO A 72 0.64 -1.08 -5.19
C PRO A 72 -0.51 -0.28 -5.85
N ASN A 73 -0.85 -0.52 -7.13
CA ASN A 73 -1.85 0.29 -7.84
C ASN A 73 -3.19 0.32 -7.12
N ASP A 74 -3.82 -0.84 -6.89
CA ASP A 74 -5.15 -0.94 -6.26
C ASP A 74 -5.16 -0.23 -4.90
N PHE A 75 -4.13 -0.45 -4.08
CA PHE A 75 -4.01 0.18 -2.76
C PHE A 75 -3.96 1.71 -2.86
N LEU A 76 -3.14 2.25 -3.78
CA LEU A 76 -2.98 3.69 -3.96
C LEU A 76 -4.20 4.35 -4.62
N GLU A 77 -4.86 3.68 -5.56
CA GLU A 77 -6.07 4.15 -6.22
C GLU A 77 -7.23 4.26 -5.24
N THR A 78 -7.40 3.28 -4.36
CA THR A 78 -8.42 3.35 -3.28
C THR A 78 -8.15 4.53 -2.36
N LEU A 79 -6.91 4.72 -1.88
CA LEU A 79 -6.55 5.86 -1.04
C LEU A 79 -6.73 7.21 -1.75
N ALA A 80 -6.39 7.30 -3.04
CA ALA A 80 -6.54 8.51 -3.83
C ALA A 80 -8.01 8.87 -4.05
N THR A 81 -8.87 7.87 -4.27
CA THR A 81 -10.32 8.04 -4.41
C THR A 81 -10.91 8.58 -3.10
N HIS A 82 -10.60 7.93 -1.97
CA HIS A 82 -11.05 8.40 -0.64
C HIS A 82 -10.60 9.83 -0.35
N LYS A 83 -9.33 10.16 -0.62
CA LYS A 83 -8.79 11.52 -0.43
C LYS A 83 -9.52 12.57 -1.27
N LYS A 84 -9.94 12.21 -2.50
CA LYS A 84 -10.69 13.12 -3.38
C LYS A 84 -12.08 13.40 -2.81
N GLU A 85 -12.72 12.40 -2.21
CA GLU A 85 -14.05 12.50 -1.61
C GLU A 85 -14.02 13.15 -0.21
N HIS A 86 -12.89 13.04 0.49
CA HIS A 86 -12.70 13.54 1.85
C HIS A 86 -11.44 14.42 1.95
N PRO A 87 -11.54 15.74 1.66
CA PRO A 87 -10.38 16.64 1.65
C PRO A 87 -9.65 16.78 2.99
N SER A 88 -10.30 16.45 4.11
CA SER A 88 -9.68 16.43 5.45
C SER A 88 -8.80 15.20 5.71
N PHE A 89 -8.79 14.22 4.81
CA PHE A 89 -7.98 13.02 4.93
C PHE A 89 -6.48 13.36 5.01
N ASN A 90 -5.87 13.04 6.16
CA ASN A 90 -4.52 13.48 6.52
C ASN A 90 -3.38 12.64 5.94
N ILE A 91 -3.64 11.63 5.10
CA ILE A 91 -2.58 10.95 4.34
C ILE A 91 -2.04 11.90 3.27
N SER A 92 -0.84 12.43 3.51
CA SER A 92 -0.22 13.47 2.69
C SER A 92 0.90 12.95 1.79
N ASN A 93 1.59 11.89 2.22
CA ASN A 93 2.79 11.39 1.56
C ASN A 93 2.81 9.87 1.50
N ILE A 94 3.50 9.34 0.50
CA ILE A 94 3.77 7.91 0.35
C ILE A 94 5.23 7.65 0.73
N HIS A 95 5.45 6.60 1.52
CA HIS A 95 6.77 6.05 1.80
C HIS A 95 6.87 4.63 1.24
N PHE A 96 7.66 4.44 0.19
CA PHE A 96 7.85 3.12 -0.40
C PHE A 96 8.84 2.28 0.40
N PHE A 97 8.43 1.04 0.67
CA PHE A 97 9.31 -0.06 1.04
C PHE A 97 9.67 -0.85 -0.22
N PRO A 98 10.90 -0.72 -0.78
CA PRO A 98 11.26 -1.34 -2.05
C PRO A 98 11.58 -2.83 -1.89
N LEU A 99 10.59 -3.63 -1.49
CA LEU A 99 10.76 -5.04 -1.10
C LEU A 99 11.23 -5.95 -2.25
N GLY A 100 10.93 -5.59 -3.50
CA GLY A 100 11.44 -6.25 -4.70
C GLY A 100 12.74 -5.66 -5.26
N GLY A 101 13.33 -4.68 -4.56
CA GLY A 101 14.53 -3.95 -4.96
C GLY A 101 14.24 -2.52 -5.43
N ILE A 102 15.24 -1.66 -5.28
CA ILE A 102 15.16 -0.22 -5.57
C ILE A 102 14.82 0.02 -7.05
N ASN A 103 15.48 -0.70 -7.97
CA ASN A 103 15.25 -0.55 -9.41
C ASN A 103 13.81 -0.87 -9.81
N ALA A 104 13.25 -1.97 -9.32
CA ALA A 104 11.87 -2.35 -9.62
C ALA A 104 10.88 -1.27 -9.15
N ASN A 105 11.10 -0.73 -7.95
CA ASN A 105 10.27 0.34 -7.40
C ASN A 105 10.40 1.65 -8.21
N ALA A 106 11.64 2.05 -8.54
CA ALA A 106 11.89 3.27 -9.32
C ALA A 106 11.31 3.18 -10.75
N THR A 107 11.45 2.03 -11.41
CA THR A 107 10.85 1.78 -12.73
C THR A 107 9.33 1.87 -12.67
N TRP A 108 8.70 1.24 -11.67
CA TRP A 108 7.26 1.33 -11.50
C TRP A 108 6.80 2.79 -11.26
N ILE A 109 7.46 3.54 -10.36
CA ILE A 109 7.16 4.97 -10.13
C ILE A 109 7.23 5.76 -11.45
N LYS A 110 8.33 5.60 -12.20
CA LYS A 110 8.53 6.29 -13.47
C LYS A 110 7.40 5.99 -14.46
N ASN A 111 7.01 4.72 -14.59
CA ASN A 111 5.95 4.33 -15.51
C ASN A 111 4.58 4.85 -15.06
N THR A 112 4.26 4.77 -13.77
CA THR A 112 2.97 5.24 -13.22
C THR A 112 2.82 6.76 -13.32
N ILE A 113 3.90 7.53 -13.18
CA ILE A 113 3.85 8.99 -13.36
C ILE A 113 3.69 9.36 -14.83
N ASN A 114 4.37 8.66 -15.75
CA ASN A 114 4.34 8.96 -17.19
C ASN A 114 3.05 8.49 -17.89
N ASN A 115 2.27 7.61 -17.26
CA ASN A 115 1.00 7.11 -17.78
C ASN A 115 -0.21 7.94 -17.30
N LYS A 116 0.01 9.14 -16.73
CA LYS A 116 -1.03 10.11 -16.39
C LYS A 116 -1.30 11.09 -17.52
#